data_AF-A0A2T4GL31-F1
#
_entry.id   AF-A0A2T4GL31-F1
#
_cell.length_a   1.000
_cell.length_b   1.000
_cell.length_c   1.000
_cell.angle_alpha   90.00
_cell.angle_beta   90.00
_cell.angle_gamma   90.00
#
_symmetry.space_group_name_H-M   'P 1'
#
loop_
_entity.id
_entity.type
_entity.pdbx_description
1 polymer ?
#
loop_
_entity_poly.entity_id
_entity_poly.type
_entity_poly.pdbx_seq_one_letter_code
_entity_poly.pdbx_strand_id
1 'polypeptide(L)'
;MSSRTPLRRFTNLNLGSLLRKQDILPRTANFSRPSQRLISISRPLKMSNDDDYMAFLNKANQDTGAGASTQAKTVFKAKDQGAEVPKAIVDVCKKAVYTSDADEPFEEVSLKWQGKNGLPTETEFAKLIDHSSPESAEIQILDPLSWDSHGKYTDVIEAVREASQGNDVRVYQVTRDSTRIEYWVISHADGKLIGAKALSVES
;
A
#
# COMPACT_ATOMS: atom_id res chain seq x y z
N MET A 1 11.81 35.83 -44.69
CA MET A 1 12.82 36.22 -43.67
C MET A 1 12.75 35.19 -42.52
N SER A 2 13.85 34.68 -41.95
CA SER A 2 14.69 35.29 -40.87
C SER A 2 13.87 35.75 -39.66
N SER A 3 14.15 35.43 -38.39
CA SER A 3 15.27 34.75 -37.67
C SER A 3 14.77 34.36 -36.24
N ARG A 4 15.41 33.63 -35.30
CA ARG A 4 16.76 32.99 -35.12
C ARG A 4 16.75 31.97 -33.94
N THR A 5 17.67 31.00 -33.91
CA THR A 5 18.18 30.28 -32.70
C THR A 5 19.34 31.08 -32.04
N PRO A 6 19.83 30.84 -30.77
CA PRO A 6 20.44 29.55 -30.33
C PRO A 6 20.55 29.18 -28.80
N LEU A 7 20.90 27.91 -28.56
CA LEU A 7 21.78 27.29 -27.52
C LEU A 7 22.22 28.05 -26.24
N ARG A 8 22.15 27.34 -25.08
CA ARG A 8 23.17 27.16 -24.00
C ARG A 8 22.57 26.34 -22.83
N ARG A 9 23.31 25.69 -21.91
CA ARG A 9 24.64 25.02 -21.88
C ARG A 9 24.76 24.23 -20.55
N PHE A 10 25.47 23.09 -20.54
CA PHE A 10 25.80 22.31 -19.33
C PHE A 10 26.66 23.05 -18.29
N THR A 11 26.50 22.71 -17.00
CA THR A 11 27.61 22.55 -16.03
C THR A 11 27.22 21.58 -14.91
N ASN A 12 28.01 20.52 -14.72
CA ASN A 12 28.08 19.82 -13.42
C ASN A 12 28.86 20.68 -12.42
N LEU A 13 28.55 20.55 -11.12
CA LEU A 13 29.45 20.95 -10.03
C LEU A 13 29.53 19.81 -9.02
N ASN A 14 30.76 19.31 -8.80
CA ASN A 14 31.09 18.29 -7.80
C ASN A 14 32.01 18.93 -6.77
N LEU A 15 31.58 18.93 -5.51
CA LEU A 15 32.32 19.44 -4.33
C LEU A 15 31.74 18.71 -3.10
N GLY A 16 32.51 18.23 -2.13
CA GLY A 16 33.96 18.10 -2.06
C GLY A 16 34.35 17.29 -0.82
N SER A 17 35.34 16.40 -0.91
CA SER A 17 35.66 15.44 0.14
C SER A 17 36.42 16.05 1.33
N LEU A 18 35.96 15.80 2.56
CA LEU A 18 36.74 16.00 3.79
C LEU A 18 36.59 14.80 4.74
N LEU A 19 37.52 13.86 4.68
CA LEU A 19 37.57 12.71 5.59
C LEU A 19 39.03 12.30 5.86
N ARG A 20 39.66 12.97 6.83
CA ARG A 20 40.87 12.47 7.53
C ARG A 20 41.24 13.32 8.75
N LYS A 21 41.21 12.71 9.92
CA LYS A 21 42.32 12.70 10.89
C LYS A 21 42.20 11.44 11.74
N GLN A 22 43.25 10.63 11.73
CA GLN A 22 43.44 9.49 12.62
C GLN A 22 44.68 9.81 13.44
N ASP A 23 44.50 10.09 14.72
CA ASP A 23 45.63 10.33 15.63
C ASP A 23 46.12 9.02 16.25
N ILE A 24 47.42 8.98 16.56
CA ILE A 24 48.18 7.74 16.70
C ILE A 24 48.43 7.42 18.18
N LEU A 25 48.05 6.22 18.61
CA LEU A 25 48.35 5.72 19.95
C LEU A 25 49.82 5.25 20.07
N PRO A 26 50.56 5.62 21.13
CA PRO A 26 51.90 5.12 21.38
C PRO A 26 51.88 3.68 21.92
N ARG A 27 52.80 2.86 21.41
CA ARG A 27 53.00 1.46 21.76
C ARG A 27 53.81 1.31 23.05
N THR A 28 53.28 0.61 24.04
CA THR A 28 54.07 -0.12 25.04
C THR A 28 53.74 -1.62 24.98
N ALA A 29 54.74 -2.47 25.21
CA ALA A 29 54.59 -3.92 25.29
C ALA A 29 54.79 -4.37 26.74
N ASN A 30 54.39 -5.60 27.09
CA ASN A 30 55.24 -6.44 27.95
C ASN A 30 54.84 -7.92 28.08
N PHE A 31 55.89 -8.76 28.05
CA PHE A 31 56.03 -10.12 28.60
C PHE A 31 55.12 -11.27 28.14
N SER A 32 55.49 -12.48 28.58
CA SER A 32 55.22 -13.73 27.84
C SER A 32 55.37 -14.98 28.72
N ARG A 33 54.63 -16.04 28.35
CA ARG A 33 54.76 -17.45 28.82
C ARG A 33 54.37 -17.72 30.29
N PRO A 34 54.12 -19.00 30.68
CA PRO A 34 54.29 -20.25 29.92
C PRO A 34 52.99 -20.99 29.57
N SER A 35 53.13 -22.12 28.88
CA SER A 35 52.05 -23.02 28.48
C SER A 35 51.91 -24.18 29.45
N GLN A 36 50.66 -24.61 29.70
CA GLN A 36 50.33 -25.97 30.11
C GLN A 36 49.36 -26.58 29.09
N ARG A 37 49.44 -27.89 28.88
CA ARG A 37 48.63 -28.68 27.94
C ARG A 37 47.83 -29.74 28.71
N LEU A 38 46.94 -30.43 27.98
CA LEU A 38 46.04 -31.50 28.42
C LEU A 38 44.80 -30.93 29.16
N ILE A 39 43.59 -31.46 29.00
CA ILE A 39 43.13 -32.71 28.34
C ILE A 39 42.00 -32.42 27.32
N SER A 40 41.85 -33.30 26.33
CA SER A 40 40.78 -33.22 25.34
C SER A 40 39.42 -33.59 25.95
N ILE A 41 38.45 -32.68 25.86
CA ILE A 41 37.03 -33.04 25.84
C ILE A 41 36.44 -32.49 24.55
N SER A 42 36.47 -33.33 23.51
CA SER A 42 35.65 -33.14 22.32
C SER A 42 34.19 -33.34 22.70
N ARG A 43 33.55 -32.29 23.24
CA ARG A 43 32.08 -32.25 23.31
C ARG A 43 31.58 -32.44 21.88
N PRO A 44 30.75 -33.45 21.57
CA PRO A 44 29.98 -33.39 20.35
C PRO A 44 29.11 -32.13 20.45
N LEU A 45 29.13 -31.29 19.41
CA LEU A 45 28.15 -30.23 19.25
C LEU A 45 26.81 -30.91 18.91
N LYS A 46 26.15 -31.43 19.96
CA LYS A 46 24.77 -31.87 19.90
C LYS A 46 23.95 -30.71 19.37
N MET A 47 23.12 -30.96 18.37
CA MET A 47 22.47 -29.95 17.55
C MET A 47 21.37 -29.22 18.34
N SER A 48 21.74 -28.27 19.20
CA SER A 48 20.80 -27.32 19.84
C SER A 48 20.31 -26.25 18.88
N ASN A 49 20.89 -26.20 17.67
CA ASN A 49 20.69 -25.14 16.69
C ASN A 49 19.23 -24.99 16.22
N ASP A 50 18.40 -26.04 16.31
CA ASP A 50 16.97 -25.97 16.02
C ASP A 50 16.17 -25.40 17.21
N ASP A 51 16.43 -25.86 18.44
CA ASP A 51 15.77 -25.33 19.65
C ASP A 51 16.13 -23.85 19.87
N ASP A 52 17.41 -23.48 19.70
CA ASP A 52 17.90 -22.11 19.82
C ASP A 52 17.36 -21.20 18.69
N TYR A 53 17.19 -21.72 17.46
CA TYR A 53 16.59 -21.01 16.34
C TYR A 53 15.07 -20.83 16.50
N MET A 54 14.37 -21.87 16.97
CA MET A 54 12.95 -21.78 17.32
C MET A 54 12.74 -20.86 18.53
N ALA A 55 13.67 -20.78 19.48
CA ALA A 55 13.65 -19.80 20.55
C ALA A 55 13.84 -18.37 20.02
N PHE A 56 14.73 -18.15 19.03
CA PHE A 56 14.89 -16.85 18.37
C PHE A 56 13.62 -16.43 17.62
N LEU A 57 13.02 -17.32 16.81
CA LEU A 57 11.76 -17.06 16.11
C LEU A 57 10.61 -16.78 17.08
N ASN A 58 10.44 -17.60 18.11
CA ASN A 58 9.40 -17.39 19.11
C ASN A 58 9.63 -16.12 19.93
N LYS A 59 10.88 -15.74 20.21
CA LYS A 59 11.17 -14.50 20.95
C LYS A 59 10.87 -13.25 20.11
N ALA A 60 11.23 -13.25 18.83
CA ALA A 60 10.83 -12.18 17.91
C ALA A 60 9.30 -12.01 17.87
N ASN A 61 8.55 -13.12 17.81
CA ASN A 61 7.09 -13.10 17.84
C ASN A 61 6.51 -12.71 19.22
N GLN A 62 7.19 -13.04 20.32
CA GLN A 62 6.74 -12.71 21.69
C GLN A 62 6.94 -11.23 22.04
N ASP A 63 8.05 -10.60 21.64
CA ASP A 63 8.24 -9.16 21.85
C ASP A 63 7.28 -8.31 20.96
N THR A 64 6.69 -8.89 19.90
CA THR A 64 5.53 -8.31 19.18
C THR A 64 4.16 -8.68 19.78
N GLY A 65 4.11 -9.64 20.71
CA GLY A 65 2.87 -10.24 21.24
C GLY A 65 2.15 -9.42 22.31
N ALA A 66 2.75 -8.32 22.78
CA ALA A 66 2.20 -7.48 23.85
C ALA A 66 2.25 -5.99 23.47
N GLY A 67 1.21 -5.50 22.79
CA GLY A 67 1.05 -4.07 22.56
C GLY A 67 1.51 -3.54 21.19
N ALA A 68 1.70 -4.41 20.20
CA ALA A 68 1.13 -4.06 18.91
C ALA A 68 -0.37 -3.86 19.15
N SER A 69 -0.83 -2.60 19.21
CA SER A 69 -2.25 -2.35 19.06
C SER A 69 -2.61 -2.87 17.68
N THR A 70 -3.51 -3.86 17.64
CA THR A 70 -4.26 -4.12 16.43
C THR A 70 -5.13 -2.89 16.20
N GLN A 71 -4.54 -1.84 15.62
CA GLN A 71 -5.22 -1.04 14.62
C GLN A 71 -5.89 -2.07 13.72
N ALA A 72 -7.20 -2.23 13.88
CA ALA A 72 -7.93 -3.12 13.00
C ALA A 72 -7.56 -2.67 11.58
N LYS A 73 -7.13 -3.60 10.72
CA LYS A 73 -7.20 -3.31 9.29
C LYS A 73 -8.69 -3.07 9.06
N THR A 74 -9.07 -1.79 8.97
CA THR A 74 -10.46 -1.34 8.86
C THR A 74 -10.92 -1.63 7.44
N VAL A 75 -10.93 -2.91 7.04
CA VAL A 75 -11.21 -3.36 5.69
C VAL A 75 -12.66 -3.04 5.40
N PHE A 76 -12.83 -1.93 4.70
CA PHE A 76 -14.09 -1.44 4.20
C PHE A 76 -14.75 -2.53 3.36
N LYS A 77 -16.04 -2.77 3.62
CA LYS A 77 -16.82 -3.79 2.93
C LYS A 77 -16.92 -3.44 1.45
N ALA A 78 -16.25 -4.22 0.59
CA ALA A 78 -16.28 -4.05 -0.86
C ALA A 78 -17.36 -4.91 -1.56
N LYS A 79 -17.72 -6.06 -0.97
CA LYS A 79 -18.58 -7.06 -1.62
C LYS A 79 -19.61 -7.63 -0.65
N ASP A 80 -20.89 -7.55 -1.02
CA ASP A 80 -21.98 -8.17 -0.28
C ASP A 80 -22.03 -9.69 -0.49
N GLN A 81 -22.55 -10.42 0.50
CA GLN A 81 -22.75 -11.86 0.37
C GLN A 81 -23.75 -12.17 -0.76
N GLY A 82 -23.34 -13.04 -1.69
CA GLY A 82 -24.09 -13.39 -2.89
C GLY A 82 -24.11 -12.31 -3.98
N ALA A 83 -23.27 -11.27 -3.90
CA ALA A 83 -23.28 -10.18 -4.86
C ALA A 83 -22.42 -10.50 -6.11
N GLU A 84 -23.08 -10.61 -7.27
CA GLU A 84 -22.44 -10.86 -8.56
C GLU A 84 -21.85 -9.58 -9.18
N VAL A 85 -20.54 -9.63 -9.44
CA VAL A 85 -19.77 -8.58 -10.12
C VAL A 85 -19.78 -8.86 -11.63
N PRO A 86 -20.15 -7.89 -12.49
CA PRO A 86 -20.11 -8.07 -13.94
C PRO A 86 -18.71 -8.38 -14.49
N LYS A 87 -18.65 -9.21 -15.54
CA LYS A 87 -17.38 -9.75 -16.06
C LYS A 87 -16.39 -8.68 -16.54
N ALA A 88 -16.84 -7.54 -17.08
CA ALA A 88 -15.96 -6.46 -17.51
C ALA A 88 -15.07 -5.94 -16.35
N ILE A 89 -15.68 -5.73 -15.18
CA ILE A 89 -14.99 -5.32 -13.95
C ILE A 89 -14.02 -6.43 -13.48
N VAL A 90 -14.50 -7.68 -13.41
CA VAL A 90 -13.67 -8.85 -13.05
C VAL A 90 -12.45 -9.02 -13.95
N ASP A 91 -12.57 -8.69 -15.24
CA ASP A 91 -11.51 -8.81 -16.23
C ASP A 91 -10.57 -7.58 -16.27
N VAL A 92 -11.00 -6.39 -15.83
CA VAL A 92 -10.10 -5.23 -15.70
C VAL A 92 -9.33 -5.25 -14.37
N CYS A 93 -9.96 -5.66 -13.27
CA CYS A 93 -9.31 -5.78 -11.95
C CYS A 93 -8.10 -6.74 -11.95
N LYS A 94 -8.06 -7.69 -12.90
CA LYS A 94 -6.95 -8.65 -13.08
C LYS A 94 -5.83 -8.15 -14.00
N LYS A 95 -5.99 -6.98 -14.61
CA LYS A 95 -5.04 -6.37 -15.57
C LYS A 95 -4.49 -5.04 -15.05
N ALA A 96 -5.37 -4.24 -14.45
CA ALA A 96 -5.02 -2.95 -13.87
C ALA A 96 -4.44 -3.14 -12.46
N VAL A 97 -3.40 -2.35 -12.16
CA VAL A 97 -2.79 -2.19 -10.84
C VAL A 97 -2.72 -0.68 -10.59
N TYR A 98 -3.03 -0.23 -9.38
CA TYR A 98 -3.01 1.18 -9.04
C TYR A 98 -1.62 1.60 -8.58
N THR A 99 -0.94 2.42 -9.39
CA THR A 99 0.41 2.88 -9.08
C THR A 99 0.42 3.83 -7.88
N SER A 100 0.99 3.34 -6.77
CA SER A 100 1.27 4.07 -5.53
C SER A 100 2.56 3.50 -4.91
N ASP A 101 2.94 3.88 -3.68
CA ASP A 101 4.15 3.37 -3.02
C ASP A 101 4.16 1.83 -2.84
N ALA A 102 2.99 1.19 -2.95
CA ALA A 102 2.81 -0.26 -2.77
C ALA A 102 2.31 -1.04 -4.01
N ASP A 103 2.04 -0.38 -5.16
CA ASP A 103 1.51 -0.99 -6.40
C ASP A 103 0.36 -2.03 -6.16
N GLU A 104 -0.73 -1.59 -5.54
CA GLU A 104 -1.85 -2.46 -5.13
C GLU A 104 -2.80 -2.81 -6.30
N PRO A 105 -3.31 -4.05 -6.39
CA PRO A 105 -4.25 -4.46 -7.43
C PRO A 105 -5.64 -3.85 -7.21
N PHE A 106 -6.44 -3.75 -8.28
CA PHE A 106 -7.84 -3.39 -8.14
C PHE A 106 -8.67 -4.57 -7.60
N GLU A 107 -9.50 -4.31 -6.58
CA GLU A 107 -10.47 -5.24 -6.01
C GLU A 107 -11.88 -5.01 -6.59
N GLU A 108 -12.64 -6.09 -6.71
CA GLU A 108 -14.03 -6.09 -7.22
C GLU A 108 -15.02 -5.52 -6.18
N VAL A 109 -15.79 -4.49 -6.56
CA VAL A 109 -16.86 -3.91 -5.72
C VAL A 109 -18.22 -4.39 -6.20
N SER A 110 -19.05 -4.89 -5.26
CA SER A 110 -20.48 -5.12 -5.49
C SER A 110 -21.27 -5.05 -4.17
N LEU A 111 -21.94 -3.92 -3.93
CA LEU A 111 -22.69 -3.62 -2.70
C LEU A 111 -24.19 -3.43 -2.98
N LYS A 112 -25.06 -3.88 -2.08
CA LYS A 112 -26.53 -3.75 -2.26
C LYS A 112 -26.97 -2.32 -1.95
N TRP A 113 -27.64 -1.65 -2.88
CA TRP A 113 -27.97 -0.23 -2.75
C TRP A 113 -29.37 0.10 -3.30
N GLN A 114 -30.25 0.55 -2.40
CA GLN A 114 -31.65 0.86 -2.70
C GLN A 114 -31.93 2.37 -2.62
N GLY A 115 -30.91 3.19 -2.91
CA GLY A 115 -31.02 4.65 -2.93
C GLY A 115 -31.93 5.13 -4.05
N LYS A 116 -32.80 6.09 -3.73
CA LYS A 116 -33.82 6.58 -4.68
C LYS A 116 -33.28 7.52 -5.75
N ASN A 117 -32.08 8.07 -5.55
CA ASN A 117 -31.53 9.20 -6.32
C ASN A 117 -30.19 8.88 -7.02
N GLY A 118 -29.97 7.61 -7.40
CA GLY A 118 -28.74 7.19 -8.07
C GLY A 118 -27.60 6.87 -7.10
N LEU A 119 -26.41 7.42 -7.33
CA LEU A 119 -25.22 7.16 -6.50
C LEU A 119 -25.32 7.76 -5.08
N PRO A 120 -24.72 7.12 -4.05
CA PRO A 120 -24.82 7.56 -2.66
C PRO A 120 -24.05 8.86 -2.40
N THR A 121 -24.49 9.62 -1.40
CA THR A 121 -23.68 10.68 -0.77
C THR A 121 -22.53 10.09 0.06
N GLU A 122 -21.61 10.94 0.52
CA GLU A 122 -20.46 10.63 1.37
C GLU A 122 -20.87 9.81 2.60
N THR A 123 -21.83 10.33 3.37
CA THR A 123 -22.33 9.72 4.61
C THR A 123 -23.11 8.42 4.36
N GLU A 124 -23.74 8.27 3.18
CA GLU A 124 -24.41 7.02 2.78
C GLU A 124 -23.39 5.97 2.34
N PHE A 125 -22.37 6.36 1.57
CA PHE A 125 -21.30 5.48 1.15
C PHE A 125 -20.48 4.97 2.34
N ALA A 126 -20.17 5.85 3.31
CA ALA A 126 -19.56 5.47 4.58
C ALA A 126 -20.37 4.40 5.34
N LYS A 127 -21.71 4.46 5.29
CA LYS A 127 -22.60 3.46 5.91
C LYS A 127 -22.64 2.14 5.11
N LEU A 128 -22.46 2.17 3.80
CA LEU A 128 -22.43 0.96 2.94
C LEU A 128 -21.15 0.15 3.08
N ILE A 129 -20.02 0.82 3.31
CA ILE A 129 -18.70 0.19 3.45
C ILE A 129 -18.38 -0.23 4.91
N ASP A 130 -19.37 -0.16 5.80
CA ASP A 130 -19.24 -0.40 7.25
C ASP A 130 -18.18 0.49 7.94
N HIS A 131 -18.11 1.78 7.59
CA HIS A 131 -17.20 2.74 8.21
C HIS A 131 -17.51 2.96 9.70
N SER A 132 -16.49 2.92 10.55
CA SER A 132 -16.62 2.95 12.02
C SER A 132 -17.28 4.22 12.59
N SER A 133 -17.15 5.34 11.88
CA SER A 133 -17.89 6.58 12.12
C SER A 133 -18.27 7.19 10.76
N PRO A 134 -19.53 7.05 10.29
CA PRO A 134 -19.90 7.50 8.96
C PRO A 134 -20.12 9.02 8.84
N GLU A 135 -20.27 9.73 9.95
CA GLU A 135 -20.48 11.18 10.00
C GLU A 135 -19.16 11.97 10.13
N SER A 136 -18.07 11.27 10.44
CA SER A 136 -16.70 11.81 10.45
C SER A 136 -15.77 11.05 9.49
N ALA A 137 -16.34 10.41 8.48
CA ALA A 137 -15.58 9.74 7.43
C ALA A 137 -15.04 10.80 6.46
N GLU A 138 -13.72 10.85 6.27
CA GLU A 138 -13.13 11.72 5.25
C GLU A 138 -13.30 11.07 3.88
N ILE A 139 -14.40 11.43 3.22
CA ILE A 139 -14.79 10.95 1.89
C ILE A 139 -14.94 12.15 0.96
N GLN A 140 -14.31 12.07 -0.20
CA GLN A 140 -14.42 13.07 -1.27
C GLN A 140 -14.94 12.40 -2.54
N ILE A 141 -15.97 12.98 -3.14
CA ILE A 141 -16.54 12.52 -4.42
C ILE A 141 -15.85 13.28 -5.55
N LEU A 142 -15.12 12.54 -6.38
CA LEU A 142 -14.34 13.06 -7.50
C LEU A 142 -14.97 12.63 -8.84
N ASP A 143 -14.81 13.48 -9.84
CA ASP A 143 -15.09 13.13 -11.25
C ASP A 143 -14.02 12.14 -11.77
N PRO A 144 -14.39 11.08 -12.51
CA PRO A 144 -13.42 10.08 -12.99
C PRO A 144 -12.32 10.62 -13.90
N LEU A 145 -12.59 11.65 -14.69
CA LEU A 145 -11.62 12.28 -15.61
C LEU A 145 -10.71 13.28 -14.87
N SER A 146 -11.19 13.84 -13.76
CA SER A 146 -10.36 14.64 -12.85
C SER A 146 -9.37 13.76 -12.08
N TRP A 147 -9.83 12.60 -11.59
CA TRP A 147 -9.01 11.59 -10.93
C TRP A 147 -7.99 10.95 -11.90
N ASP A 148 -8.46 10.37 -13.01
CA ASP A 148 -7.59 9.83 -14.07
C ASP A 148 -7.20 10.89 -15.11
N SER A 149 -6.69 12.03 -14.63
CA SER A 149 -6.20 13.15 -15.45
C SER A 149 -5.12 12.79 -16.49
N HIS A 150 -4.56 11.58 -16.39
CA HIS A 150 -3.50 11.06 -17.27
C HIS A 150 -3.96 9.91 -18.19
N GLY A 151 -5.22 9.46 -18.10
CA GLY A 151 -5.77 8.39 -18.93
C GLY A 151 -5.20 6.97 -18.65
N LYS A 152 -4.65 6.73 -17.46
CA LYS A 152 -4.05 5.44 -17.07
C LYS A 152 -5.08 4.38 -16.69
N TYR A 153 -6.21 4.82 -16.14
CA TYR A 153 -7.27 3.99 -15.56
C TYR A 153 -8.59 4.09 -16.34
N THR A 154 -8.55 4.67 -17.54
CA THR A 154 -9.70 4.81 -18.43
C THR A 154 -10.35 3.46 -18.73
N ASP A 155 -9.56 2.39 -18.91
CA ASP A 155 -10.06 1.00 -19.03
C ASP A 155 -10.95 0.59 -17.84
N VAL A 156 -10.62 1.03 -16.61
CA VAL A 156 -11.42 0.75 -15.41
C VAL A 156 -12.72 1.55 -15.44
N ILE A 157 -12.65 2.83 -15.83
CA ILE A 157 -13.82 3.72 -15.93
C ILE A 157 -14.79 3.21 -17.00
N GLU A 158 -14.30 2.80 -18.17
CA GLU A 158 -15.13 2.21 -19.23
C GLU A 158 -15.70 0.84 -18.83
N ALA A 159 -14.91 -0.04 -18.20
CA ALA A 159 -15.40 -1.34 -17.74
C ALA A 159 -16.51 -1.22 -16.68
N VAL A 160 -16.44 -0.21 -15.80
CA VAL A 160 -17.50 0.11 -14.83
C VAL A 160 -18.73 0.69 -15.53
N ARG A 161 -18.55 1.52 -16.56
CA ARG A 161 -19.64 2.13 -17.35
C ARG A 161 -20.37 1.12 -18.26
N GLU A 162 -19.64 0.21 -18.89
CA GLU A 162 -20.19 -0.92 -19.66
C GLU A 162 -21.04 -1.81 -18.73
N ALA A 163 -20.46 -2.18 -17.58
CA ALA A 163 -21.12 -2.99 -16.56
C ALA A 163 -22.36 -2.31 -15.96
N SER A 164 -22.45 -0.97 -15.98
CA SER A 164 -23.60 -0.20 -15.51
C SER A 164 -24.54 0.30 -16.61
N GLN A 165 -24.39 -0.21 -17.85
CA GLN A 165 -25.23 0.14 -19.00
C GLN A 165 -25.22 1.64 -19.36
N GLY A 166 -24.14 2.36 -19.05
CA GLY A 166 -24.00 3.79 -19.32
C GLY A 166 -24.47 4.72 -18.19
N ASN A 167 -24.74 4.21 -16.99
CA ASN A 167 -25.06 5.03 -15.83
C ASN A 167 -23.86 5.89 -15.36
N ASP A 168 -24.16 6.91 -14.56
CA ASP A 168 -23.19 7.81 -13.93
C ASP A 168 -22.10 7.03 -13.17
N VAL A 169 -20.85 7.46 -13.31
CA VAL A 169 -19.66 6.83 -12.70
C VAL A 169 -18.93 7.89 -11.88
N ARG A 170 -18.59 7.59 -10.63
CA ARG A 170 -17.85 8.52 -9.75
C ARG A 170 -16.72 7.79 -9.04
N VAL A 171 -15.73 8.57 -8.60
CA VAL A 171 -14.62 8.06 -7.80
C VAL A 171 -14.78 8.58 -6.37
N TYR A 172 -14.94 7.67 -5.40
CA TYR A 172 -14.97 8.03 -3.99
C TYR A 172 -13.57 7.82 -3.43
N GLN A 173 -12.92 8.92 -3.04
CA GLN A 173 -11.66 8.90 -2.29
C GLN A 173 -12.01 8.77 -0.81
N VAL A 174 -11.53 7.73 -0.14
CA VAL A 174 -11.80 7.47 1.29
C VAL A 174 -10.48 7.36 2.05
N THR A 175 -10.20 8.29 2.96
CA THR A 175 -9.03 8.22 3.84
C THR A 175 -9.18 7.07 4.83
N ARG A 176 -8.19 6.17 4.90
CA ARG A 176 -8.09 5.14 5.95
C ARG A 176 -7.34 5.65 7.17
N ASP A 177 -6.22 6.32 6.91
CA ASP A 177 -5.31 6.90 7.88
C ASP A 177 -4.32 7.84 7.16
N SER A 178 -3.39 8.44 7.88
CA SER A 178 -2.42 9.42 7.38
C SER A 178 -1.50 8.95 6.25
N THR A 179 -1.49 7.66 5.91
CA THR A 179 -0.63 7.06 4.87
C THR A 179 -1.40 6.25 3.82
N ARG A 180 -2.73 6.15 3.96
CA ARG A 180 -3.55 5.24 3.16
C ARG A 180 -4.88 5.85 2.76
N ILE A 181 -5.16 5.77 1.47
CA ILE A 181 -6.37 6.29 0.83
C ILE A 181 -6.89 5.18 -0.09
N GLU A 182 -8.18 4.83 -0.01
CA GLU A 182 -8.80 3.95 -0.99
C GLU A 182 -9.59 4.76 -2.02
N TYR A 183 -9.34 4.49 -3.31
CA TYR A 183 -10.09 5.07 -4.43
C TYR A 183 -11.11 4.04 -4.93
N TRP A 184 -12.38 4.43 -5.00
CA TRP A 184 -13.50 3.56 -5.37
C TRP A 184 -14.19 4.08 -6.62
N VAL A 185 -13.89 3.49 -7.78
CA VAL A 185 -14.54 3.79 -9.06
C VAL A 185 -15.84 2.99 -9.14
N ILE A 186 -16.99 3.63 -8.88
CA ILE A 186 -18.28 2.95 -8.77
C ILE A 186 -19.39 3.59 -9.62
N SER A 187 -20.34 2.75 -10.01
CA SER A 187 -21.58 3.12 -10.69
C SER A 187 -22.76 2.34 -10.11
N HIS A 188 -23.98 2.82 -10.32
CA HIS A 188 -25.21 2.11 -9.95
C HIS A 188 -25.71 1.23 -11.10
N ALA A 189 -26.13 0.01 -10.81
CA ALA A 189 -26.79 -0.91 -11.73
C ALA A 189 -27.75 -1.82 -10.95
N ASP A 190 -28.94 -2.11 -11.46
CA ASP A 190 -29.85 -3.15 -10.93
C ASP A 190 -30.12 -3.16 -9.40
N GLY A 191 -30.09 -2.01 -8.71
CA GLY A 191 -30.25 -1.94 -7.25
C GLY A 191 -29.01 -2.37 -6.45
N LYS A 192 -27.83 -2.31 -7.09
CA LYS A 192 -26.51 -2.48 -6.50
C LYS A 192 -25.56 -1.39 -6.97
N LEU A 193 -24.53 -1.12 -6.17
CA LEU A 193 -23.33 -0.42 -6.62
C LEU A 193 -22.34 -1.47 -7.11
N ILE A 194 -21.79 -1.25 -8.29
CA ILE A 194 -20.75 -2.08 -8.90
C ILE A 194 -19.56 -1.20 -9.24
N GLY A 195 -18.36 -1.76 -9.15
CA GLY A 195 -17.16 -0.96 -9.41
C GLY A 195 -15.85 -1.70 -9.17
N ALA A 196 -14.77 -0.94 -9.17
CA ALA A 196 -13.46 -1.39 -8.74
C ALA A 196 -12.93 -0.45 -7.64
N LYS A 197 -12.25 -0.98 -6.63
CA LYS A 197 -11.51 -0.18 -5.65
C LYS A 197 -10.02 -0.47 -5.74
N ALA A 198 -9.18 0.49 -5.37
CA ALA A 198 -7.75 0.25 -5.15
C ALA A 198 -7.28 0.98 -3.88
N LEU A 199 -6.22 0.46 -3.27
CA LEU A 199 -5.53 1.10 -2.15
C LEU A 199 -4.35 1.92 -2.69
N SER A 200 -4.25 3.17 -2.24
CA SER A 200 -3.06 4.02 -2.38
C SER A 200 -2.30 4.02 -1.07
N VAL A 201 -0.99 3.81 -1.14
CA VAL A 201 -0.06 4.08 -0.04
C VAL A 201 0.75 5.32 -0.40
N GLU A 202 0.76 6.28 0.52
CA GLU A 202 1.40 7.59 0.38
C GLU A 202 2.27 7.82 1.63
N SER A 203 3.60 7.91 1.43
CA SER A 203 4.66 7.84 2.44
C SER A 203 5.57 9.07 2.45
#